data_AF-A0AAF0F9T3-F1
#
_entry.id   AF-A0AAF0F9T3-F1
#
_cell.length_a   1.000
_cell.length_b   1.000
_cell.length_c   1.000
_cell.angle_alpha   90.00
_cell.angle_beta   90.00
_cell.angle_gamma   90.00
#
_symmetry.space_group_name_H-M   'P 1'
#
loop_
_entity.id
_entity.type
_entity.pdbx_description
1 polymer ?
#
loop_
_entity_poly.entity_id
_entity_poly.type
_entity_poly.pdbx_seq_one_letter_code
_entity_poly.pdbx_strand_id
1 'polypeptide(L)'
;MSVANKIIKDSDPQIYGSLMDEYEMSDLTLLDAYLDTRHCSPIQLTLYGVEKIASAPLNDFIQALQDWQNVSLLRIVFVYTAPLAPLSAFLYTIPCEKEFLQHWTVEMADALRLAAVAPYAARNQAPPDNVRHFLNDTRTLLEALTDCRNDLARWEASRVVVLTTVQLLLEQTRTANMNGTRLSFSACLATSLILDAPFTDWDLGCSSAYAMTLSTPNAQRLSALLRHLASTLSISETRSLAEHLLAKFQACSAKFEQAGAAATDTSGAALHNLLQNPQERYPELFAQWLVDCWDVMLDRPVNGLMTSIWTYDYAQPISAVLEGAARSTILLALDKPNQTLASMMAASIYASGSGLSNPHSDWPERAMGISDLDELRAALAETQHAEVPDVCRLYALYKDSGKFINLADWYDAFLQSLEVDLRYTSQDINQDASQYQMRFALAINELALLGLLAPTGRKVEHLCRTVWDLPIEGMPETA
;
A
#
# COMPACT_ATOMS: atom_id res chain seq x y z
N MET A 1 -27.28 -7.39 -17.57
CA MET A 1 -28.38 -6.83 -16.75
C MET A 1 -29.57 -7.79 -16.59
N SER A 2 -30.18 -8.32 -17.66
CA SER A 2 -31.32 -9.28 -17.57
C SER A 2 -31.07 -10.48 -16.64
N VAL A 3 -29.83 -10.97 -16.55
CA VAL A 3 -29.43 -12.09 -15.69
C VAL A 3 -29.32 -11.69 -14.21
N ALA A 4 -28.79 -10.51 -13.90
CA ALA A 4 -28.66 -10.00 -12.53
C ALA A 4 -30.04 -9.78 -11.90
N ASN A 5 -30.97 -9.18 -12.64
CA ASN A 5 -32.34 -8.96 -12.16
C ASN A 5 -33.08 -10.27 -11.90
N LYS A 6 -32.84 -11.30 -12.72
CA LYS A 6 -33.39 -12.64 -12.50
C LYS A 6 -32.82 -13.28 -11.23
N ILE A 7 -31.51 -13.16 -11.01
CA ILE A 7 -30.86 -13.67 -9.80
C ILE A 7 -31.41 -12.98 -8.54
N ILE A 8 -31.50 -11.64 -8.53
CA ILE A 8 -32.00 -10.88 -7.37
C ILE A 8 -33.47 -11.24 -7.08
N LYS A 9 -34.31 -11.27 -8.11
CA LYS A 9 -35.73 -11.63 -8.02
C LYS A 9 -35.95 -13.05 -7.49
N ASP A 10 -35.14 -14.00 -7.94
CA ASP A 10 -35.24 -15.41 -7.54
C ASP A 10 -34.67 -15.64 -6.13
N SER A 11 -33.77 -14.77 -5.66
CA SER A 11 -33.11 -14.87 -4.34
C SER A 11 -33.94 -14.27 -3.20
N ASP A 12 -34.59 -13.12 -3.43
CA ASP A 12 -35.38 -12.44 -2.39
C ASP A 12 -36.42 -11.46 -3.00
N PRO A 13 -37.67 -11.94 -3.21
CA PRO A 13 -38.68 -11.17 -3.93
C PRO A 13 -39.12 -9.88 -3.23
N GLN A 14 -38.97 -9.79 -1.90
CA GLN A 14 -39.40 -8.63 -1.12
C GLN A 14 -38.42 -7.47 -1.23
N ILE A 15 -37.11 -7.75 -1.13
CA ILE A 15 -36.04 -6.76 -1.34
C ILE A 15 -36.04 -6.29 -2.80
N TYR A 16 -36.24 -7.21 -3.75
CA TYR A 16 -36.37 -6.88 -5.16
C TYR A 16 -37.54 -5.91 -5.42
N GLY A 17 -38.68 -6.08 -4.75
CA GLY A 17 -39.82 -5.16 -4.86
C GLY A 17 -39.47 -3.74 -4.39
N SER A 18 -38.85 -3.61 -3.22
CA SER A 18 -38.46 -2.31 -2.66
C SER A 18 -37.41 -1.58 -3.49
N LEU A 19 -36.42 -2.31 -4.04
CA LEU A 19 -35.38 -1.71 -4.88
C LEU A 19 -35.91 -1.28 -6.26
N MET A 20 -36.93 -1.98 -6.78
CA MET A 20 -37.54 -1.65 -8.08
C MET A 20 -38.48 -0.45 -8.03
N ASP A 21 -38.92 -0.04 -6.83
CA ASP A 21 -39.70 1.19 -6.64
C ASP A 21 -38.81 2.45 -6.68
N GLU A 22 -37.52 2.32 -6.39
CA GLU A 22 -36.56 3.44 -6.31
C GLU A 22 -35.60 3.55 -7.51
N TYR A 23 -35.34 2.45 -8.23
CA TYR A 23 -34.32 2.40 -9.29
C TYR A 23 -34.84 1.80 -10.59
N GLU A 24 -34.40 2.35 -11.73
CA GLU A 24 -34.73 1.79 -13.04
C GLU A 24 -34.00 0.45 -13.28
N MET A 25 -34.67 -0.51 -13.95
CA MET A 25 -34.16 -1.88 -14.18
C MET A 25 -32.81 -1.99 -14.93
N SER A 26 -32.37 -0.91 -15.56
CA SER A 26 -31.10 -0.80 -16.29
C SER A 26 -30.00 -0.09 -15.51
N ASP A 27 -30.28 0.37 -14.29
CA ASP A 27 -29.32 1.10 -13.49
C ASP A 27 -28.38 0.17 -12.71
N LEU A 28 -27.07 0.39 -12.84
CA LEU A 28 -26.05 -0.36 -12.09
C LEU A 28 -26.05 0.00 -10.61
N THR A 29 -26.61 1.15 -10.22
CA THR A 29 -26.78 1.55 -8.82
C THR A 29 -27.69 0.60 -8.03
N LEU A 30 -28.61 -0.09 -8.70
CA LEU A 30 -29.43 -1.16 -8.12
C LEU A 30 -28.56 -2.34 -7.64
N LEU A 31 -27.45 -2.61 -8.34
CA LEU A 31 -26.51 -3.65 -7.94
C LEU A 31 -25.70 -3.23 -6.70
N ASP A 32 -25.32 -1.95 -6.59
CA ASP A 32 -24.70 -1.39 -5.38
C ASP A 32 -25.64 -1.45 -4.18
N ALA A 33 -26.88 -0.97 -4.32
CA ALA A 33 -27.89 -1.03 -3.24
C ALA A 33 -28.21 -2.46 -2.80
N TYR A 34 -28.23 -3.42 -3.74
CA TYR A 34 -28.40 -4.84 -3.44
C TYR A 34 -27.17 -5.47 -2.76
N LEU A 35 -25.96 -5.03 -3.14
CA LEU A 35 -24.71 -5.49 -2.54
C LEU A 35 -24.44 -4.87 -1.17
N ASP A 36 -24.93 -3.66 -0.89
CA ASP A 36 -24.79 -3.02 0.41
C ASP A 36 -25.79 -3.59 1.43
N THR A 37 -26.94 -4.07 0.97
CA THR A 37 -27.95 -4.71 1.83
C THR A 37 -27.60 -6.14 2.26
N ARG A 38 -26.56 -6.76 1.67
CA ARG A 38 -26.07 -8.08 2.09
C ARG A 38 -24.54 -8.11 2.10
N HIS A 39 -23.93 -8.67 3.13
CA HIS A 39 -22.52 -9.08 3.09
C HIS A 39 -22.31 -10.21 2.07
N CYS A 40 -22.30 -9.88 0.77
CA CYS A 40 -22.27 -10.83 -0.33
C CYS A 40 -20.82 -11.22 -0.69
N SER A 41 -20.65 -12.50 -1.04
CA SER A 41 -19.44 -13.06 -1.67
C SER A 41 -19.16 -12.40 -3.03
N PRO A 42 -17.89 -12.42 -3.51
CA PRO A 42 -17.51 -11.80 -4.78
C PRO A 42 -18.37 -12.27 -5.96
N ILE A 43 -18.89 -11.32 -6.74
CA ILE A 43 -19.65 -11.59 -7.96
C ILE A 43 -18.65 -11.90 -9.09
N GLN A 44 -18.69 -13.13 -9.60
CA GLN A 44 -17.91 -13.51 -10.77
C GLN A 44 -18.70 -13.22 -12.06
N LEU A 45 -18.21 -12.27 -12.86
CA LEU A 45 -18.75 -11.96 -14.18
C LEU A 45 -17.92 -12.68 -15.26
N THR A 46 -18.49 -13.71 -15.88
CA THR A 46 -17.83 -14.43 -16.98
C THR A 46 -18.33 -13.90 -18.32
N LEU A 47 -17.45 -13.22 -19.07
CA LEU A 47 -17.73 -12.77 -20.43
C LEU A 47 -17.30 -13.85 -21.43
N TYR A 48 -18.25 -14.44 -22.15
CA TYR A 48 -17.96 -15.40 -23.20
C TYR A 48 -17.82 -14.70 -24.56
N GLY A 49 -16.72 -14.97 -25.28
CA GLY A 49 -16.48 -14.44 -26.63
C GLY A 49 -16.08 -12.97 -26.66
N VAL A 50 -15.21 -12.54 -25.74
CA VAL A 50 -14.71 -11.15 -25.63
C VAL A 50 -14.11 -10.66 -26.94
N GLU A 51 -13.50 -11.54 -27.74
CA GLU A 51 -12.95 -11.25 -29.06
C GLU A 51 -14.00 -10.81 -30.10
N LYS A 52 -15.29 -11.01 -29.80
CA LYS A 52 -16.43 -10.64 -30.67
C LYS A 52 -17.12 -9.36 -30.20
N ILE A 53 -16.74 -8.80 -29.05
CA ILE A 53 -17.31 -7.59 -28.51
C ILE A 53 -16.61 -6.39 -29.14
N ALA A 54 -17.38 -5.40 -29.60
CA ALA A 54 -16.82 -4.17 -30.14
C ALA A 54 -15.98 -3.45 -29.06
N SER A 55 -14.84 -2.90 -29.47
CA SER A 55 -13.85 -2.32 -28.55
C SER A 55 -14.38 -1.15 -27.73
N ALA A 56 -15.24 -0.31 -28.30
CA ALA A 56 -15.80 0.84 -27.59
C ALA A 56 -16.74 0.42 -26.43
N PRO A 57 -17.78 -0.41 -26.63
CA PRO A 57 -18.59 -0.94 -25.52
C PRO A 57 -17.81 -1.73 -24.47
N LEU A 58 -16.79 -2.48 -24.90
CA LEU A 58 -15.93 -3.23 -23.96
C LEU A 58 -15.09 -2.29 -23.10
N ASN A 59 -14.53 -1.23 -23.69
CA ASN A 59 -13.77 -0.23 -22.96
C ASN A 59 -14.66 0.59 -22.03
N ASP A 60 -15.86 0.99 -22.45
CA ASP A 60 -16.81 1.70 -21.59
C ASP A 60 -17.28 0.80 -20.43
N PHE A 61 -17.49 -0.49 -20.68
CA PHE A 61 -17.81 -1.48 -19.64
C PHE A 61 -16.65 -1.71 -18.67
N ILE A 62 -15.42 -1.82 -19.16
CA ILE A 62 -14.22 -1.93 -18.33
C ILE A 62 -14.00 -0.66 -17.54
N GLN A 63 -14.19 0.53 -18.13
CA GLN A 63 -14.06 1.81 -17.45
C GLN A 63 -15.11 1.95 -16.33
N ALA A 64 -16.37 1.58 -16.60
CA ALA A 64 -17.42 1.53 -15.60
C ALA A 64 -17.12 0.51 -14.48
N LEU A 65 -16.53 -0.65 -14.84
CA LEU A 65 -16.04 -1.62 -13.87
C LEU A 65 -14.81 -1.12 -13.11
N GLN A 66 -13.95 -0.29 -13.69
CA GLN A 66 -12.77 0.30 -13.05
C GLN A 66 -13.15 1.39 -12.06
N ASP A 67 -14.15 2.21 -12.42
CA ASP A 67 -14.80 3.14 -11.50
C ASP A 67 -15.42 2.38 -10.31
N TRP A 68 -15.91 1.15 -10.55
CA TRP A 68 -16.32 0.17 -9.52
C TRP A 68 -15.16 -0.58 -8.83
N GLN A 69 -14.02 -0.82 -9.50
CA GLN A 69 -12.84 -1.47 -8.92
C GLN A 69 -12.18 -0.57 -7.89
N ASN A 70 -12.28 0.76 -8.00
CA ASN A 70 -11.87 1.67 -6.94
C ASN A 70 -12.61 1.38 -5.61
N VAL A 71 -13.89 0.99 -5.68
CA VAL A 71 -14.66 0.54 -4.50
C VAL A 71 -14.20 -0.84 -4.04
N SER A 72 -13.88 -1.75 -4.97
CA SER A 72 -13.40 -3.10 -4.64
C SER A 72 -11.99 -3.11 -4.03
N LEU A 73 -11.11 -2.21 -4.48
CA LEU A 73 -9.77 -1.97 -3.95
C LEU A 73 -9.84 -1.39 -2.55
N LEU A 74 -10.70 -0.38 -2.34
CA LEU A 74 -10.98 0.15 -0.99
C LEU A 74 -11.59 -0.92 -0.08
N ARG A 75 -12.44 -1.80 -0.60
CA ARG A 75 -12.95 -2.97 0.13
C ARG A 75 -11.84 -3.95 0.49
N ILE A 76 -10.91 -4.25 -0.42
CA ILE A 76 -9.73 -5.10 -0.11
C ILE A 76 -8.91 -4.44 1.00
N VAL A 77 -8.56 -3.16 0.86
CA VAL A 77 -7.85 -2.42 1.93
C VAL A 77 -8.60 -2.56 3.25
N PHE A 78 -9.88 -2.24 3.29
CA PHE A 78 -10.69 -2.32 4.51
C PHE A 78 -10.77 -3.74 5.10
N VAL A 79 -10.95 -4.76 4.26
CA VAL A 79 -11.01 -6.18 4.66
C VAL A 79 -9.65 -6.67 5.17
N TYR A 80 -8.53 -6.13 4.69
CA TYR A 80 -7.21 -6.44 5.22
C TYR A 80 -6.90 -5.59 6.47
N THR A 81 -7.34 -4.34 6.55
CA THR A 81 -7.10 -3.46 7.72
C THR A 81 -7.86 -3.91 8.96
N ALA A 82 -9.15 -4.26 8.82
CA ALA A 82 -10.03 -4.52 9.96
C ALA A 82 -9.66 -5.75 10.82
N PRO A 83 -9.33 -6.94 10.26
CA PRO A 83 -9.02 -8.12 11.04
C PRO A 83 -7.55 -8.20 11.50
N LEU A 84 -6.63 -7.44 10.90
CA LEU A 84 -5.19 -7.54 11.19
C LEU A 84 -4.74 -6.75 12.42
N ALA A 85 -5.51 -5.75 12.85
CA ALA A 85 -5.17 -4.93 14.02
C ALA A 85 -6.35 -4.90 15.02
N PRO A 86 -6.18 -5.38 16.27
CA PRO A 86 -7.21 -5.26 17.30
C PRO A 86 -7.67 -3.81 17.55
N LEU A 87 -6.79 -2.86 17.24
CA LEU A 87 -7.04 -1.42 17.36
C LEU A 87 -8.02 -0.88 16.32
N SER A 88 -8.28 -1.60 15.23
CA SER A 88 -9.26 -1.21 14.21
C SER A 88 -10.69 -1.12 14.77
N ALA A 89 -10.97 -1.77 15.90
CA ALA A 89 -12.24 -1.68 16.59
C ALA A 89 -12.57 -0.26 17.08
N PHE A 90 -11.59 0.65 17.17
CA PHE A 90 -11.79 2.06 17.50
C PHE A 90 -12.03 2.97 16.29
N LEU A 91 -12.01 2.44 15.06
CA LEU A 91 -12.12 3.23 13.83
C LEU A 91 -13.37 4.11 13.82
N TYR A 92 -14.51 3.54 14.25
CA TYR A 92 -15.81 4.21 14.22
C TYR A 92 -16.22 4.79 15.58
N THR A 93 -15.98 4.06 16.66
CA THR A 93 -16.51 4.38 17.99
C THR A 93 -15.48 4.11 19.07
N ILE A 94 -15.32 5.07 19.97
CA ILE A 94 -14.52 4.90 21.19
C ILE A 94 -15.50 4.44 22.29
N PRO A 95 -15.34 3.21 22.83
CA PRO A 95 -16.22 2.71 23.89
C PRO A 95 -16.03 3.49 25.18
N CYS A 96 -17.06 3.52 26.02
CA CYS A 96 -16.89 4.05 27.38
C CYS A 96 -16.05 3.09 28.24
N GLU A 97 -15.46 3.58 29.33
CA GLU A 97 -14.60 2.78 30.21
C GLU A 97 -15.25 1.46 30.66
N LYS A 98 -16.55 1.50 30.99
CA LYS A 98 -17.30 0.32 31.40
C LYS A 98 -17.42 -0.73 30.28
N GLU A 99 -17.72 -0.29 29.06
CA GLU A 99 -17.82 -1.18 27.89
C GLU A 99 -16.45 -1.75 27.51
N PHE A 100 -15.41 -0.92 27.59
CA PHE A 100 -14.03 -1.33 27.36
C PHE A 100 -13.62 -2.44 28.34
N LEU A 101 -13.76 -2.20 29.65
CA LEU A 101 -13.41 -3.18 30.68
C LEU A 101 -14.26 -4.46 30.65
N GLN A 102 -15.49 -4.39 30.11
CA GLN A 102 -16.39 -5.54 30.05
C GLN A 102 -16.12 -6.47 28.85
N HIS A 103 -15.68 -5.91 27.72
CA HIS A 103 -15.62 -6.63 26.45
C HIS A 103 -14.21 -6.79 25.88
N TRP A 104 -13.22 -6.10 26.43
CA TRP A 104 -11.88 -6.03 25.85
C TRP A 104 -10.87 -6.76 26.73
N THR A 105 -9.89 -7.38 26.07
CA THR A 105 -8.84 -8.14 26.74
C THR A 105 -7.69 -7.23 27.17
N VAL A 106 -6.85 -7.71 28.09
CA VAL A 106 -5.68 -6.97 28.59
C VAL A 106 -4.71 -6.66 27.44
N GLU A 107 -4.59 -7.58 26.49
CA GLU A 107 -3.73 -7.48 25.31
C GLU A 107 -4.14 -6.30 24.41
N MET A 108 -5.44 -6.02 24.27
CA MET A 108 -5.91 -4.87 23.47
C MET A 108 -5.58 -3.54 24.16
N ALA A 109 -5.66 -3.49 25.49
CA ALA A 109 -5.25 -2.32 26.26
C ALA A 109 -3.74 -2.09 26.18
N ASP A 110 -2.95 -3.16 26.23
CA ASP A 110 -1.49 -3.09 26.07
C ASP A 110 -1.09 -2.70 24.64
N ALA A 111 -1.81 -3.17 23.63
CA ALA A 111 -1.61 -2.74 22.24
C ALA A 111 -1.84 -1.23 22.06
N LEU A 112 -2.87 -0.65 22.70
CA LEU A 112 -3.07 0.80 22.71
C LEU A 112 -1.92 1.55 23.38
N ARG A 113 -1.46 1.08 24.54
CA ARG A 113 -0.34 1.69 25.26
C ARG A 113 0.95 1.64 24.43
N LEU A 114 1.21 0.49 23.81
CA LEU A 114 2.36 0.30 22.93
C LEU A 114 2.29 1.26 21.74
N ALA A 115 1.14 1.34 21.06
CA ALA A 115 0.91 2.27 19.95
C ALA A 115 1.16 3.73 20.36
N ALA A 116 0.79 4.13 21.58
CA ALA A 116 1.02 5.48 22.07
C ALA A 116 2.52 5.82 22.30
N VAL A 117 3.34 4.82 22.64
CA VAL A 117 4.77 5.00 22.98
C VAL A 117 5.71 4.70 21.82
N ALA A 118 5.30 3.84 20.88
CA ALA A 118 6.09 3.39 19.73
C ALA A 118 6.83 4.52 18.97
N PRO A 119 6.23 5.70 18.70
CA PRO A 119 6.92 6.78 17.99
C PRO A 119 8.13 7.33 18.75
N TYR A 120 8.05 7.35 20.07
CA TYR A 120 9.12 7.85 20.95
C TYR A 120 10.24 6.83 21.07
N ALA A 121 9.88 5.55 21.22
CA ALA A 121 10.83 4.45 21.22
C ALA A 121 11.65 4.43 19.91
N ALA A 122 11.00 4.58 18.76
CA ALA A 122 11.68 4.60 17.46
C ALA A 122 12.67 5.76 17.28
N ARG A 123 12.48 6.86 18.00
CA ARG A 123 13.37 8.03 17.97
C ARG A 123 14.41 8.00 19.09
N ASN A 124 14.48 6.94 19.89
CA ASN A 124 15.24 6.87 21.14
C ASN A 124 14.94 8.08 22.07
N GLN A 125 13.67 8.51 22.08
CA GLN A 125 13.20 9.62 22.90
C GLN A 125 12.33 9.10 24.04
N ALA A 126 12.43 9.75 25.20
CA ALA A 126 11.53 9.46 26.29
C ALA A 126 10.13 9.99 25.95
N PRO A 127 9.05 9.23 26.24
CA PRO A 127 7.70 9.75 26.08
C PRO A 127 7.50 10.94 27.02
N PRO A 128 6.83 12.01 26.57
CA PRO A 128 6.55 13.17 27.40
C PRO A 128 5.61 12.81 28.56
N ASP A 129 5.59 13.62 29.63
CA ASP A 129 4.92 13.26 30.88
C ASP A 129 3.41 13.05 30.72
N ASN A 130 2.78 13.80 29.81
CA ASN A 130 1.38 13.60 29.43
C ASN A 130 1.13 12.18 28.87
N VAL A 131 2.07 11.64 28.09
CA VAL A 131 1.99 10.27 27.55
C VAL A 131 2.17 9.23 28.65
N ARG A 132 3.10 9.47 29.57
CA ARG A 132 3.35 8.56 30.71
C ARG A 132 2.13 8.41 31.63
N HIS A 133 1.34 9.47 31.79
CA HIS A 133 0.18 9.46 32.67
C HIS A 133 -0.90 8.45 32.25
N PHE A 134 -1.17 8.31 30.95
CA PHE A 134 -2.19 7.38 30.46
C PHE A 134 -1.70 5.94 30.21
N LEU A 135 -0.41 5.65 30.44
CA LEU A 135 0.09 4.26 30.40
C LEU A 135 -0.44 3.42 31.57
N ASN A 136 -0.71 4.04 32.71
CA ASN A 136 -1.09 3.32 33.92
C ASN A 136 -2.60 3.36 34.20
N ASP A 137 -3.34 4.21 33.49
CA ASP A 137 -4.76 4.42 33.73
C ASP A 137 -5.56 4.32 32.42
N THR A 138 -6.45 3.33 32.37
CA THR A 138 -7.29 3.05 31.20
C THR A 138 -8.25 4.19 30.90
N ARG A 139 -8.72 4.92 31.92
CA ARG A 139 -9.66 6.02 31.72
C ARG A 139 -8.99 7.17 30.97
N THR A 140 -7.83 7.62 31.45
CA THR A 140 -7.06 8.66 30.76
C THR A 140 -6.60 8.23 29.38
N LEU A 141 -6.38 6.94 29.14
CA LEU A 141 -6.11 6.41 27.79
C LEU A 141 -7.30 6.57 26.84
N LEU A 142 -8.52 6.28 27.29
CA LEU A 142 -9.74 6.46 26.49
C LEU A 142 -10.08 7.94 26.26
N GLU A 143 -9.83 8.79 27.26
CA GLU A 143 -9.93 10.25 27.11
C GLU A 143 -8.91 10.74 26.06
N ALA A 144 -7.66 10.26 26.11
CA ALA A 144 -6.64 10.57 25.11
C ALA A 144 -7.05 10.12 23.69
N LEU A 145 -7.70 8.97 23.52
CA LEU A 145 -8.22 8.55 22.21
C LEU A 145 -9.25 9.53 21.65
N THR A 146 -10.07 10.13 22.51
CA THR A 146 -11.06 11.13 22.10
C THR A 146 -10.36 12.39 21.60
N ASP A 147 -9.31 12.83 22.31
CA ASP A 147 -8.47 13.94 21.87
C ASP A 147 -7.75 13.63 20.55
N CYS A 148 -7.22 12.41 20.40
CA CYS A 148 -6.60 11.93 19.15
C CYS A 148 -7.58 12.00 17.98
N ARG A 149 -8.82 11.55 18.17
CA ARG A 149 -9.87 11.61 17.14
C ARG A 149 -10.20 13.05 16.76
N ASN A 150 -10.28 13.95 17.74
CA ASN A 150 -10.53 15.36 17.49
C ASN A 150 -9.37 16.01 16.72
N ASP A 151 -8.13 15.67 17.08
CA ASP A 151 -6.93 16.15 16.38
C ASP A 151 -6.86 15.59 14.95
N LEU A 152 -7.19 14.32 14.76
CA LEU A 152 -7.33 13.70 13.43
C LEU A 152 -8.37 14.44 12.59
N ALA A 153 -9.57 14.67 13.14
CA ALA A 153 -10.64 15.38 12.42
C ALA A 153 -10.23 16.81 12.02
N ARG A 154 -9.51 17.54 12.89
CA ARG A 154 -8.94 18.86 12.55
C ARG A 154 -7.93 18.76 11.41
N TRP A 155 -7.08 17.74 11.45
CA TRP A 155 -6.04 17.53 10.46
C TRP A 155 -6.60 17.09 9.10
N GLU A 156 -7.57 16.18 9.07
CA GLU A 156 -8.30 15.79 7.86
C GLU A 156 -9.05 16.97 7.23
N ALA A 157 -9.71 17.78 8.06
CA ALA A 157 -10.35 19.01 7.58
C ALA A 157 -9.33 19.98 6.96
N SER A 158 -8.17 20.16 7.59
CA SER A 158 -7.08 20.99 7.06
C SER A 158 -6.55 20.45 5.71
N ARG A 159 -6.44 19.13 5.56
CA ARG A 159 -6.12 18.48 4.28
C ARG A 159 -7.17 18.76 3.22
N VAL A 160 -8.45 18.60 3.54
CA VAL A 160 -9.54 18.89 2.60
C VAL A 160 -9.52 20.34 2.16
N VAL A 161 -9.30 21.29 3.07
CA VAL A 161 -9.12 22.72 2.76
C VAL A 161 -7.99 22.93 1.75
N VAL A 162 -6.81 22.39 2.03
CA VAL A 162 -5.64 22.59 1.18
C VAL A 162 -5.79 21.90 -0.17
N LEU A 163 -6.25 20.65 -0.21
CA LEU A 163 -6.43 19.90 -1.45
C LEU A 163 -7.53 20.51 -2.32
N THR A 164 -8.63 20.99 -1.73
CA THR A 164 -9.65 21.75 -2.47
C THR A 164 -9.06 23.04 -3.06
N THR A 165 -8.21 23.72 -2.29
CA THR A 165 -7.51 24.93 -2.76
C THR A 165 -6.58 24.64 -3.92
N VAL A 166 -5.75 23.61 -3.81
CA VAL A 166 -4.85 23.17 -4.87
C VAL A 166 -5.64 22.76 -6.11
N GLN A 167 -6.70 21.97 -5.96
CA GLN A 167 -7.54 21.55 -7.09
C GLN A 167 -8.10 22.76 -7.85
N LEU A 168 -8.75 23.70 -7.15
CA LEU A 168 -9.33 24.88 -7.79
C LEU A 168 -8.25 25.80 -8.39
N LEU A 169 -7.07 25.91 -7.76
CA LEU A 169 -5.94 26.64 -8.31
C LEU A 169 -5.43 26.01 -9.63
N LEU A 170 -5.33 24.68 -9.68
CA LEU A 170 -4.92 23.96 -10.89
C LEU A 170 -5.98 24.06 -12.00
N GLU A 171 -7.27 24.06 -11.65
CA GLU A 171 -8.36 24.29 -12.59
C GLU A 171 -8.30 25.71 -13.17
N GLN A 172 -8.13 26.72 -12.31
CA GLN A 172 -8.04 28.13 -12.70
C GLN A 172 -6.82 28.38 -13.61
N THR A 173 -5.68 27.75 -13.31
CA THR A 173 -4.45 27.84 -14.12
C THR A 173 -4.44 26.91 -15.33
N ARG A 174 -5.51 26.13 -15.55
CA ARG A 174 -5.66 25.14 -16.63
C ARG A 174 -4.60 24.03 -16.63
N THR A 175 -4.06 23.72 -15.45
CA THR A 175 -3.07 22.66 -15.24
C THR A 175 -3.67 21.38 -14.62
N ALA A 176 -4.96 21.38 -14.27
CA ALA A 176 -5.65 20.26 -13.60
C ALA A 176 -5.53 18.90 -14.32
N ASN A 177 -5.46 18.88 -15.65
CA ASN A 177 -5.40 17.64 -16.45
C ASN A 177 -3.97 17.16 -16.78
N MET A 178 -2.94 17.80 -16.22
CA MET A 178 -1.53 17.45 -16.51
C MET A 178 -1.08 16.23 -15.67
N ASN A 179 -1.51 15.04 -16.07
CA ASN A 179 -1.12 13.77 -15.44
C ASN A 179 0.41 13.53 -15.57
N GLY A 180 1.04 13.00 -14.51
CA GLY A 180 2.46 12.64 -14.49
C GLY A 180 3.45 13.81 -14.36
N THR A 181 2.95 15.03 -14.13
CA THR A 181 3.79 16.22 -13.92
C THR A 181 4.02 16.51 -12.44
N ARG A 182 5.09 17.26 -12.14
CA ARG A 182 5.44 17.72 -10.77
C ARG A 182 4.30 18.42 -10.04
N LEU A 183 3.33 18.99 -10.77
CA LEU A 183 2.24 19.80 -10.24
C LEU A 183 0.86 19.17 -10.48
N SER A 184 0.78 17.87 -10.76
CA SER A 184 -0.52 17.20 -10.84
C SER A 184 -1.21 17.17 -9.48
N PHE A 185 -2.54 17.17 -9.48
CA PHE A 185 -3.33 17.00 -8.26
C PHE A 185 -2.97 15.68 -7.54
N SER A 186 -2.70 14.61 -8.31
CA SER A 186 -2.25 13.32 -7.77
C SER A 186 -0.88 13.41 -7.06
N ALA A 187 0.07 14.20 -7.58
CA ALA A 187 1.35 14.42 -6.92
C ALA A 187 1.18 15.22 -5.62
N CYS A 188 0.29 16.21 -5.62
CA CYS A 188 -0.03 16.98 -4.42
C CYS A 188 -0.71 16.11 -3.35
N LEU A 189 -1.68 15.30 -3.77
CA LEU A 189 -2.36 14.33 -2.91
C LEU A 189 -1.36 13.34 -2.32
N ALA A 190 -0.53 12.70 -3.15
CA ALA A 190 0.50 11.78 -2.69
C ALA A 190 1.42 12.45 -1.66
N THR A 191 1.95 13.64 -1.97
CA THR A 191 2.84 14.38 -1.06
C THR A 191 2.16 14.74 0.26
N SER A 192 0.87 15.08 0.25
CA SER A 192 0.11 15.36 1.48
C SER A 192 -0.08 14.11 2.36
N LEU A 193 -0.09 12.92 1.75
CA LEU A 193 -0.35 11.64 2.39
C LEU A 193 0.91 10.89 2.84
N ILE A 194 2.11 11.23 2.33
CA ILE A 194 3.39 10.56 2.68
C ILE A 194 3.61 10.57 4.19
N LEU A 195 3.64 9.41 4.86
CA LEU A 195 4.00 9.30 6.27
C LEU A 195 5.53 9.35 6.45
N ASP A 196 6.01 10.06 7.48
CA ASP A 196 7.44 10.02 7.83
C ASP A 196 7.74 8.70 8.56
N ALA A 197 8.96 8.19 8.45
CA ALA A 197 9.41 7.02 9.22
C ALA A 197 9.16 7.21 10.74
N PRO A 198 8.76 6.16 11.49
CA PRO A 198 8.76 4.73 11.15
C PRO A 198 7.43 4.19 10.57
N PHE A 199 6.43 5.05 10.35
CA PHE A 199 5.05 4.60 10.09
C PHE A 199 4.80 4.14 8.66
N THR A 200 5.77 4.25 7.76
CA THR A 200 5.71 3.62 6.45
C THR A 200 7.11 3.22 6.05
N ASP A 201 7.30 1.97 5.64
CA ASP A 201 8.53 1.44 5.04
C ASP A 201 8.69 1.91 3.57
N TRP A 202 8.36 3.20 3.35
CA TRP A 202 8.10 3.80 2.04
C TRP A 202 9.37 4.02 1.22
N ASP A 203 10.55 4.01 1.85
CA ASP A 203 11.82 4.29 1.19
C ASP A 203 12.23 3.19 0.19
N LEU A 204 11.83 1.93 0.40
CA LEU A 204 12.15 0.83 -0.52
C LEU A 204 11.13 0.66 -1.66
N GLY A 205 9.83 0.85 -1.38
CA GLY A 205 8.77 0.88 -2.40
C GLY A 205 8.88 2.07 -3.38
N CYS A 206 9.49 3.17 -2.92
CA CYS A 206 9.91 4.27 -3.78
C CYS A 206 10.85 3.81 -4.89
N SER A 207 11.74 2.82 -4.69
CA SER A 207 12.71 2.46 -5.73
C SER A 207 12.03 2.08 -7.06
N SER A 208 10.87 1.42 -7.02
CA SER A 208 10.13 1.00 -8.21
C SER A 208 9.12 2.06 -8.68
N ALA A 209 8.33 2.64 -7.78
CA ALA A 209 7.31 3.65 -8.13
C ALA A 209 7.92 5.04 -8.44
N TYR A 210 8.99 5.41 -7.74
CA TYR A 210 9.79 6.64 -7.97
C TYR A 210 10.77 6.45 -9.13
N ALA A 211 11.25 5.22 -9.43
CA ALA A 211 11.92 4.98 -10.73
C ALA A 211 10.97 5.22 -11.91
N MET A 212 9.66 4.94 -11.75
CA MET A 212 8.65 5.31 -12.75
C MET A 212 8.22 6.77 -12.68
N THR A 213 8.45 7.46 -11.56
CA THR A 213 8.07 8.86 -11.32
C THR A 213 9.22 9.70 -10.76
N LEU A 214 10.36 9.72 -11.48
CA LEU A 214 11.52 10.62 -11.26
C LEU A 214 11.14 12.13 -11.17
N SER A 215 9.86 12.44 -11.37
CA SER A 215 9.24 13.74 -11.32
C SER A 215 8.47 14.05 -10.04
N THR A 216 8.25 13.19 -9.05
CA THR A 216 7.46 13.61 -7.86
C THR A 216 8.26 14.62 -7.01
N PRO A 217 7.80 15.86 -6.78
CA PRO A 217 8.53 16.83 -5.99
C PRO A 217 8.45 16.49 -4.50
N ASN A 218 9.51 16.78 -3.75
CA ASN A 218 9.44 16.76 -2.29
C ASN A 218 8.53 17.90 -1.77
N ALA A 219 8.09 17.80 -0.52
CA ALA A 219 7.18 18.75 0.12
C ALA A 219 7.63 20.21 0.00
N GLN A 220 8.93 20.48 0.19
CA GLN A 220 9.50 21.84 0.09
C GLN A 220 9.42 22.40 -1.33
N ARG A 221 9.77 21.59 -2.35
CA ARG A 221 9.67 21.99 -3.75
C ARG A 221 8.22 22.22 -4.15
N LEU A 222 7.29 21.39 -3.68
CA LEU A 222 5.87 21.56 -3.96
C LEU A 222 5.33 22.85 -3.34
N SER A 223 5.66 23.15 -2.08
CA SER A 223 5.30 24.42 -1.42
C SER A 223 5.80 25.63 -2.21
N ALA A 224 7.05 25.62 -2.69
CA ALA A 224 7.59 26.68 -3.53
C ALA A 224 6.84 26.83 -4.88
N LEU A 225 6.47 25.70 -5.51
CA LEU A 225 5.72 25.70 -6.77
C LEU A 225 4.29 26.23 -6.58
N LEU A 226 3.60 25.83 -5.51
CA LEU A 226 2.27 26.33 -5.17
C LEU A 226 2.29 27.84 -4.91
N ARG A 227 3.29 28.33 -4.16
CA ARG A 227 3.51 29.77 -3.94
C ARG A 227 3.66 30.51 -5.27
N HIS A 228 4.52 30.00 -6.14
CA HIS A 228 4.76 30.61 -7.45
C HIS A 228 3.48 30.64 -8.28
N LEU A 229 2.76 29.52 -8.42
CA LEU A 229 1.51 29.45 -9.17
C LEU A 229 0.47 30.44 -8.63
N ALA A 230 0.24 30.46 -7.32
CA ALA A 230 -0.71 31.37 -6.70
C ALA A 230 -0.34 32.85 -6.91
N SER A 231 0.95 33.19 -6.89
CA SER A 231 1.44 34.55 -7.13
C SER A 231 1.30 35.03 -8.58
N THR A 232 1.13 34.11 -9.55
CA THR A 232 0.96 34.47 -10.96
C THR A 232 -0.48 34.85 -11.33
N LEU A 233 -1.44 34.63 -10.42
CA LEU A 233 -2.84 34.99 -10.65
C LEU A 233 -3.03 36.51 -10.69
N SER A 234 -3.90 36.97 -11.58
CA SER A 234 -4.38 38.35 -11.51
C SER A 234 -5.27 38.57 -10.29
N ILE A 235 -5.39 39.83 -9.84
CA ILE A 235 -6.24 40.20 -8.68
C ILE A 235 -7.69 39.70 -8.86
N SER A 236 -8.24 39.78 -10.07
CA SER A 236 -9.59 39.28 -10.38
C SER A 236 -9.72 37.76 -10.27
N GLU A 237 -8.70 37.03 -10.72
CA GLU A 237 -8.69 35.56 -10.65
C GLU A 237 -8.52 35.09 -9.21
N THR A 238 -7.61 35.71 -8.44
CA THR A 238 -7.42 35.42 -7.02
C THR A 238 -8.72 35.66 -6.24
N ARG A 239 -9.44 36.75 -6.55
CA ARG A 239 -10.70 37.07 -5.87
C ARG A 239 -11.79 36.06 -6.19
N SER A 240 -11.97 35.73 -7.46
CA SER A 240 -12.95 34.71 -7.88
C SER A 240 -12.64 33.35 -7.26
N LEU A 241 -11.36 32.95 -7.22
CA LEU A 241 -10.91 31.73 -6.59
C LEU A 241 -11.20 31.72 -5.08
N ALA A 242 -10.89 32.82 -4.37
CA ALA A 242 -11.15 32.94 -2.95
C ALA A 242 -12.66 32.91 -2.61
N GLU A 243 -13.50 33.57 -3.40
CA GLU A 243 -14.97 33.52 -3.23
C GLU A 243 -15.51 32.10 -3.48
N HIS A 244 -15.01 31.39 -4.50
CA HIS A 244 -15.35 29.98 -4.74
C HIS A 244 -14.90 29.07 -3.60
N LEU A 245 -13.70 29.29 -3.05
CA LEU A 245 -13.17 28.53 -1.93
C LEU A 245 -14.00 28.72 -0.67
N LEU A 246 -14.42 29.94 -0.34
CA LEU A 246 -15.29 30.20 0.80
C LEU A 246 -16.60 29.42 0.70
N ALA A 247 -17.24 29.40 -0.48
CA ALA A 247 -18.45 28.61 -0.70
C ALA A 247 -18.20 27.11 -0.51
N LYS A 248 -17.07 26.59 -1.00
CA LYS A 248 -16.68 25.18 -0.81
C LYS A 248 -16.38 24.85 0.65
N PHE A 249 -15.68 25.73 1.37
CA PHE A 249 -15.37 25.54 2.79
C PHE A 249 -16.63 25.53 3.65
N GLN A 250 -17.60 26.41 3.38
CA GLN A 250 -18.91 26.38 4.06
C GLN A 250 -19.64 25.05 3.82
N ALA A 251 -19.65 24.56 2.57
CA ALA A 251 -20.28 23.29 2.23
C ALA A 251 -19.57 22.07 2.86
N CYS A 252 -18.23 22.12 2.98
CA CYS A 252 -17.43 21.07 3.61
C CYS A 252 -17.53 21.10 5.14
N SER A 253 -17.55 22.28 5.76
CA SER A 253 -17.66 22.45 7.21
C SER A 253 -18.91 21.74 7.77
N ALA A 254 -20.03 21.80 7.03
CA ALA A 254 -21.27 21.10 7.38
C ALA A 254 -21.17 19.56 7.39
N LYS A 255 -20.12 18.97 6.80
CA LYS A 255 -19.91 17.51 6.75
C LYS A 255 -19.01 17.00 7.87
N PHE A 256 -18.26 17.89 8.54
CA PHE A 256 -17.32 17.50 9.57
C PHE A 256 -17.97 17.51 10.96
N GLU A 257 -17.42 16.70 11.86
CA GLU A 257 -17.67 16.84 13.30
C GLU A 257 -17.13 18.19 13.81
N GLN A 258 -17.52 18.59 15.02
CA GLN A 258 -17.24 19.91 15.60
C GLN A 258 -15.76 20.35 15.48
N ALA A 259 -14.82 19.43 15.72
CA ALA A 259 -13.39 19.72 15.65
C ALA A 259 -12.93 20.02 14.21
N GLY A 260 -13.36 19.23 13.22
CA GLY A 260 -13.02 19.46 11.80
C GLY A 260 -13.72 20.69 11.21
N ALA A 261 -14.96 20.95 11.63
CA ALA A 261 -15.68 22.17 11.26
C ALA A 261 -14.91 23.42 11.72
N ALA A 262 -14.43 23.45 12.97
CA ALA A 262 -13.65 24.56 13.50
C ALA A 262 -12.35 24.85 12.70
N ALA A 263 -11.66 23.81 12.21
CA ALA A 263 -10.47 23.98 11.38
C ALA A 263 -10.80 24.58 9.99
N THR A 264 -11.90 24.12 9.39
CA THR A 264 -12.41 24.65 8.11
C THR A 264 -12.86 26.11 8.26
N ASP A 265 -13.58 26.41 9.35
CA ASP A 265 -14.08 27.76 9.65
C ASP A 265 -12.94 28.74 9.93
N THR A 266 -11.89 28.30 10.63
CA THR A 266 -10.70 29.12 10.88
C THR A 266 -10.01 29.49 9.57
N SER A 267 -9.85 28.53 8.66
CA SER A 267 -9.26 28.75 7.34
C SER A 267 -10.14 29.65 6.47
N GLY A 268 -11.47 29.45 6.52
CA GLY A 268 -12.44 30.30 5.85
C GLY A 268 -12.47 31.73 6.38
N ALA A 269 -12.38 31.92 7.70
CA ALA A 269 -12.31 33.25 8.31
C ALA A 269 -11.03 34.00 7.91
N ALA A 270 -9.89 33.31 7.88
CA ALA A 270 -8.64 33.87 7.39
C ALA A 270 -8.75 34.32 5.92
N LEU A 271 -9.32 33.48 5.04
CA LEU A 271 -9.54 33.79 3.63
C LEU A 271 -10.55 34.94 3.43
N HIS A 272 -11.62 34.98 4.23
CA HIS A 272 -12.59 36.07 4.21
C HIS A 272 -11.96 37.39 4.64
N ASN A 273 -11.11 37.39 5.66
CA ASN A 273 -10.39 38.59 6.09
C ASN A 273 -9.44 39.14 5.01
N LEU A 274 -8.83 38.26 4.21
CA LEU A 274 -8.05 38.65 3.03
C LEU A 274 -8.93 39.33 1.98
N LEU A 275 -10.13 38.78 1.71
CA LEU A 275 -11.09 39.35 0.74
C LEU A 275 -11.61 40.75 1.14
N GLN A 276 -11.78 41.01 2.44
CA GLN A 276 -12.29 42.30 2.92
C GLN A 276 -11.26 43.43 2.86
N ASN A 277 -9.97 43.12 2.80
CA ASN A 277 -8.88 44.10 2.74
C ASN A 277 -8.04 43.94 1.47
N PRO A 278 -8.61 44.12 0.26
CA PRO A 278 -7.88 43.94 -0.98
C PRO A 278 -6.81 45.04 -1.12
N GLN A 279 -5.55 44.64 -1.05
CA GLN A 279 -4.39 45.49 -1.34
C GLN A 279 -3.85 45.17 -2.74
N GLU A 280 -2.98 46.01 -3.29
CA GLU A 280 -2.26 45.72 -4.56
C GLU A 280 -1.51 44.37 -4.51
N ARG A 281 -1.19 43.88 -3.31
CA ARG A 281 -0.47 42.62 -3.06
C ARG A 281 -1.37 41.41 -2.79
N TYR A 282 -2.60 41.44 -3.30
CA TYR A 282 -3.59 40.41 -3.01
C TYR A 282 -3.17 38.99 -3.44
N PRO A 283 -2.58 38.78 -4.64
CA PRO A 283 -2.08 37.46 -5.05
C PRO A 283 -0.95 36.93 -4.16
N GLU A 284 -0.03 37.81 -3.72
CA GLU A 284 1.08 37.41 -2.83
C GLU A 284 0.57 37.03 -1.43
N LEU A 285 -0.41 37.76 -0.89
CA LEU A 285 -1.03 37.44 0.40
C LEU A 285 -1.81 36.13 0.34
N PHE A 286 -2.53 35.88 -0.76
CA PHE A 286 -3.21 34.61 -0.99
C PHE A 286 -2.22 33.45 -1.12
N ALA A 287 -1.12 33.65 -1.88
CA ALA A 287 -0.07 32.66 -2.01
C ALA A 287 0.58 32.31 -0.67
N GLN A 288 0.80 33.31 0.19
CA GLN A 288 1.33 33.08 1.54
C GLN A 288 0.32 32.29 2.39
N TRP A 289 -0.95 32.68 2.40
CA TRP A 289 -2.00 31.94 3.11
C TRP A 289 -2.09 30.47 2.66
N LEU A 290 -2.02 30.19 1.36
CA LEU A 290 -2.01 28.83 0.84
C LEU A 290 -0.81 28.03 1.37
N VAL A 291 0.38 28.64 1.38
CA VAL A 291 1.58 27.96 1.92
C VAL A 291 1.46 27.76 3.43
N ASP A 292 0.94 28.72 4.17
CA ASP A 292 0.72 28.57 5.61
C ASP A 292 -0.24 27.40 5.90
N CYS A 293 -1.34 27.30 5.14
CA CYS A 293 -2.25 26.16 5.25
C CYS A 293 -1.58 24.84 4.84
N TRP A 294 -0.75 24.84 3.80
CA TRP A 294 0.00 23.67 3.35
C TRP A 294 1.00 23.20 4.43
N ASP A 295 1.75 24.13 5.02
CA ASP A 295 2.75 23.83 6.05
C ASP A 295 2.07 23.34 7.35
N VAL A 296 0.95 23.95 7.76
CA VAL A 296 0.14 23.45 8.89
C VAL A 296 -0.39 22.03 8.64
N MET A 297 -0.75 21.72 7.39
CA MET A 297 -1.22 20.38 7.03
C MET A 297 -0.09 19.33 7.04
N LEU A 298 1.15 19.75 6.73
CA LEU A 298 2.34 18.91 6.84
C LEU A 298 2.86 18.78 8.27
N ASP A 299 2.68 19.79 9.12
CA ASP A 299 3.07 19.78 10.52
C ASP A 299 2.14 18.86 11.34
N ARG A 300 2.53 17.60 11.44
CA ARG A 300 1.70 16.55 12.03
C ARG A 300 1.87 16.49 13.54
N PRO A 301 0.77 16.34 14.31
CA PRO A 301 0.88 15.77 15.63
C PRO A 301 1.31 14.31 15.46
N VAL A 302 2.58 13.99 15.75
CA VAL A 302 3.08 12.62 15.76
C VAL A 302 2.46 11.90 16.96
N ASN A 303 1.24 11.41 16.79
CA ASN A 303 0.54 10.62 17.77
C ASN A 303 0.44 9.18 17.27
N GLY A 304 1.17 8.27 17.92
CA GLY A 304 1.23 6.87 17.51
C GLY A 304 -0.12 6.15 17.61
N LEU A 305 -1.03 6.62 18.49
CA LEU A 305 -2.41 6.14 18.51
C LEU A 305 -3.15 6.52 17.23
N MET A 306 -2.94 7.74 16.76
CA MET A 306 -3.61 8.25 15.58
C MET A 306 -3.23 7.44 14.34
N THR A 307 -1.94 7.20 14.15
CA THR A 307 -1.43 6.41 13.03
C THR A 307 -1.87 4.94 13.12
N SER A 308 -1.82 4.34 14.31
CA SER A 308 -2.10 2.90 14.46
C SER A 308 -3.58 2.52 14.33
N ILE A 309 -4.51 3.46 14.54
CA ILE A 309 -5.96 3.18 14.48
C ILE A 309 -6.56 3.61 13.14
N TRP A 310 -6.24 4.82 12.67
CA TRP A 310 -6.94 5.45 11.54
C TRP A 310 -6.11 5.53 10.27
N THR A 311 -4.92 4.96 10.24
CA THR A 311 -4.13 4.84 9.02
C THR A 311 -3.80 3.38 8.71
N TYR A 312 -3.62 3.09 7.42
CA TYR A 312 -3.15 1.80 6.95
C TYR A 312 -1.88 2.04 6.15
N ASP A 313 -0.77 1.61 6.73
CA ASP A 313 0.58 1.72 6.18
C ASP A 313 1.06 0.43 5.50
N TYR A 314 0.28 -0.65 5.62
CA TYR A 314 0.71 -1.97 5.24
C TYR A 314 0.41 -2.32 3.77
N ALA A 315 1.00 -1.54 2.86
CA ALA A 315 0.72 -1.67 1.42
C ALA A 315 1.25 -2.97 0.78
N GLN A 316 2.25 -3.62 1.36
CA GLN A 316 2.98 -4.71 0.70
C GLN A 316 2.12 -5.96 0.40
N PRO A 317 1.31 -6.51 1.33
CA PRO A 317 0.47 -7.66 1.00
C PRO A 317 -0.62 -7.28 0.01
N ILE A 318 -1.16 -6.07 0.12
CA ILE A 318 -2.16 -5.57 -0.81
C ILE A 318 -1.57 -5.48 -2.21
N SER A 319 -0.39 -4.87 -2.37
CA SER A 319 0.35 -4.85 -3.64
C SER A 319 0.64 -6.27 -4.13
N ALA A 320 1.06 -7.19 -3.27
CA ALA A 320 1.31 -8.58 -3.66
C ALA A 320 0.05 -9.30 -4.18
N VAL A 321 -1.13 -9.05 -3.58
CA VAL A 321 -2.41 -9.59 -4.03
C VAL A 321 -2.88 -8.95 -5.33
N LEU A 322 -2.66 -7.64 -5.49
CA LEU A 322 -3.20 -6.86 -6.62
C LEU A 322 -2.31 -6.88 -7.87
N GLU A 323 -1.00 -6.71 -7.70
CA GLU A 323 -0.06 -6.52 -8.82
C GLU A 323 0.46 -7.85 -9.39
N GLY A 324 0.15 -8.98 -8.74
CA GLY A 324 0.34 -10.32 -9.30
C GLY A 324 1.76 -10.53 -9.86
N ALA A 325 2.79 -10.23 -9.08
CA ALA A 325 4.18 -10.31 -9.51
C ALA A 325 4.74 -11.76 -9.46
N ALA A 326 3.96 -12.75 -9.93
CA ALA A 326 4.26 -14.17 -9.80
C ALA A 326 5.63 -14.53 -10.41
N ARG A 327 5.99 -13.91 -11.54
CA ARG A 327 7.28 -14.13 -12.18
C ARG A 327 8.45 -13.70 -11.27
N SER A 328 8.43 -12.49 -10.73
CA SER A 328 9.53 -12.04 -9.86
C SER A 328 9.62 -12.87 -8.59
N THR A 329 8.48 -13.27 -8.02
CA THR A 329 8.45 -14.15 -6.84
C THR A 329 9.08 -15.51 -7.12
N ILE A 330 8.72 -16.15 -8.25
CA ILE A 330 9.30 -17.43 -8.67
C ILE A 330 10.81 -17.29 -8.94
N LEU A 331 11.23 -16.25 -9.68
CA LEU A 331 12.65 -16.05 -9.98
C LEU A 331 13.47 -15.76 -8.72
N LEU A 332 12.94 -14.98 -7.77
CA LEU A 332 13.58 -14.72 -6.48
C LEU A 332 13.69 -16.01 -5.65
N ALA A 333 12.64 -16.84 -5.64
CA ALA A 333 12.64 -18.13 -4.95
C ALA A 333 13.69 -19.10 -5.52
N LEU A 334 13.85 -19.10 -6.86
CA LEU A 334 14.88 -19.92 -7.52
C LEU A 334 16.30 -19.38 -7.31
N ASP A 335 16.46 -18.06 -7.21
CA ASP A 335 17.75 -17.39 -7.05
C ASP A 335 18.26 -17.42 -5.60
N LYS A 336 17.36 -17.20 -4.63
CA LYS A 336 17.66 -17.07 -3.20
C LYS A 336 16.72 -17.93 -2.35
N PRO A 337 16.70 -19.26 -2.54
CA PRO A 337 15.72 -20.16 -1.92
C PRO A 337 15.68 -20.07 -0.40
N ASN A 338 16.84 -19.98 0.27
CA ASN A 338 16.90 -19.91 1.74
C ASN A 338 16.33 -18.59 2.27
N GLN A 339 16.57 -17.47 1.58
CA GLN A 339 16.00 -16.17 1.96
C GLN A 339 14.49 -16.15 1.74
N THR A 340 14.02 -16.72 0.63
CA THR A 340 12.60 -16.85 0.36
C THR A 340 11.92 -17.77 1.37
N LEU A 341 12.53 -18.90 1.73
CA LEU A 341 12.00 -19.81 2.73
C LEU A 341 11.91 -19.14 4.10
N ALA A 342 12.96 -18.45 4.54
CA ALA A 342 12.96 -17.67 5.79
C ALA A 342 11.86 -16.60 5.78
N SER A 343 11.72 -15.87 4.66
CA SER A 343 10.66 -14.87 4.50
C SER A 343 9.26 -15.48 4.52
N MET A 344 9.05 -16.64 3.90
CA MET A 344 7.76 -17.34 3.90
C MET A 344 7.42 -17.87 5.29
N MET A 345 8.40 -18.45 6.00
CA MET A 345 8.23 -18.88 7.39
C MET A 345 7.83 -17.67 8.26
N ALA A 346 8.54 -16.56 8.16
CA ALA A 346 8.20 -15.35 8.90
C ALA A 346 6.78 -14.83 8.58
N ALA A 347 6.42 -14.76 7.30
CA ALA A 347 5.08 -14.32 6.88
C ALA A 347 3.95 -15.28 7.32
N SER A 348 4.26 -16.57 7.52
CA SER A 348 3.28 -17.56 8.00
C SER A 348 3.04 -17.50 9.51
N ILE A 349 3.97 -16.91 10.26
CA ILE A 349 3.88 -16.83 11.72
C ILE A 349 3.41 -15.43 12.17
N TYR A 350 3.74 -14.33 11.44
CA TYR A 350 3.44 -12.95 11.87
C TYR A 350 3.09 -11.95 10.73
N ALA A 351 2.41 -10.85 11.10
CA ALA A 351 2.15 -9.70 10.23
C ALA A 351 3.43 -8.88 10.02
N SER A 352 3.77 -8.57 8.77
CA SER A 352 5.07 -8.00 8.40
C SER A 352 5.12 -6.48 8.58
N GLY A 353 6.34 -5.94 8.74
CA GLY A 353 6.58 -4.52 8.98
C GLY A 353 7.93 -4.22 9.65
N SER A 354 8.61 -5.22 10.20
CA SER A 354 9.85 -5.03 10.97
C SER A 354 11.15 -5.29 10.19
N GLY A 355 11.06 -5.80 8.95
CA GLY A 355 12.19 -6.40 8.22
C GLY A 355 13.40 -5.51 7.94
N LEU A 356 13.30 -4.19 8.15
CA LEU A 356 14.33 -3.22 7.73
C LEU A 356 14.88 -2.36 8.88
N SER A 357 14.57 -2.71 10.13
CA SER A 357 15.14 -2.02 11.29
C SER A 357 16.61 -2.36 11.52
N ASN A 358 17.37 -1.38 11.99
CA ASN A 358 18.79 -1.50 12.35
C ASN A 358 19.02 -2.75 13.24
N PRO A 359 19.96 -3.66 12.91
CA PRO A 359 20.23 -4.85 13.71
C PRO A 359 20.61 -4.62 15.17
N HIS A 360 21.02 -3.39 15.49
CA HIS A 360 21.54 -3.00 16.79
C HIS A 360 20.63 -2.06 17.59
N SER A 361 19.42 -1.76 17.13
CA SER A 361 18.48 -0.98 17.95
C SER A 361 17.88 -1.86 19.05
N ASP A 362 18.03 -1.41 20.30
CA ASP A 362 17.43 -2.03 21.48
C ASP A 362 15.94 -1.69 21.54
N TRP A 363 15.12 -2.55 20.95
CA TRP A 363 13.67 -2.43 21.03
C TRP A 363 13.12 -3.17 22.27
N PRO A 364 11.99 -2.70 22.84
CA PRO A 364 11.36 -3.34 23.98
C PRO A 364 11.06 -4.82 23.77
N GLU A 365 10.61 -5.21 22.56
CA GLU A 365 10.28 -6.58 22.18
C GLU A 365 11.50 -7.51 22.27
N ARG A 366 12.70 -6.99 21.95
CA ARG A 366 13.96 -7.72 22.06
C ARG A 366 14.36 -7.95 23.52
N ALA A 367 14.22 -6.92 24.35
CA ALA A 367 14.46 -7.03 25.79
C ALA A 367 13.47 -7.98 26.48
N MET A 368 12.27 -8.12 25.93
CA MET A 368 11.21 -9.02 26.41
C MET A 368 11.28 -10.43 25.79
N GLY A 369 12.17 -10.67 24.81
CA GLY A 369 12.32 -11.98 24.16
C GLY A 369 11.17 -12.35 23.21
N ILE A 370 10.45 -11.35 22.68
CA ILE A 370 9.28 -11.50 21.78
C ILE A 370 9.50 -10.77 20.45
N SER A 371 10.76 -10.60 20.01
CA SER A 371 11.07 -9.84 18.81
C SER A 371 10.94 -10.69 17.54
N ASP A 372 9.95 -10.38 16.72
CA ASP A 372 9.71 -11.00 15.39
C ASP A 372 10.95 -10.96 14.48
N LEU A 373 11.75 -9.89 14.58
CA LEU A 373 12.97 -9.71 13.80
C LEU A 373 14.06 -10.71 14.20
N ASP A 374 14.19 -10.98 15.50
CA ASP A 374 15.17 -11.94 16.00
C ASP A 374 14.71 -13.39 15.72
N GLU A 375 13.40 -13.66 15.73
CA GLU A 375 12.85 -14.93 15.24
C GLU A 375 13.07 -15.12 13.73
N LEU A 376 12.87 -14.07 12.91
CA LEU A 376 13.18 -14.12 11.48
C LEU A 376 14.66 -14.37 11.23
N ARG A 377 15.54 -13.76 12.02
CA ARG A 377 16.98 -14.02 11.96
C ARG A 377 17.33 -15.44 12.41
N ALA A 378 16.68 -15.95 13.43
CA ALA A 378 16.85 -17.33 13.88
C ALA A 378 16.40 -18.30 12.79
N ALA A 379 15.23 -18.10 12.19
CA ALA A 379 14.73 -18.88 11.05
C ALA A 379 15.66 -18.75 9.83
N LEU A 380 16.20 -17.55 9.55
CA LEU A 380 17.21 -17.37 8.49
C LEU A 380 18.50 -18.13 8.81
N ALA A 381 18.97 -18.10 10.05
CA ALA A 381 20.16 -18.84 10.47
C ALA A 381 19.94 -20.37 10.39
N GLU A 382 18.76 -20.85 10.74
CA GLU A 382 18.38 -22.27 10.59
C GLU A 382 18.29 -22.67 9.11
N THR A 383 17.66 -21.84 8.27
CA THR A 383 17.48 -22.11 6.83
C THR A 383 18.75 -21.86 6.01
N GLN A 384 19.73 -21.10 6.51
CA GLN A 384 21.04 -20.93 5.86
C GLN A 384 21.78 -22.26 5.69
N HIS A 385 21.50 -23.23 6.57
CA HIS A 385 22.07 -24.57 6.52
C HIS A 385 21.18 -25.59 5.80
N ALA A 386 20.03 -25.17 5.27
CA ALA A 386 19.16 -26.06 4.51
C ALA A 386 19.78 -26.42 3.15
N GLU A 387 19.55 -27.65 2.70
CA GLU A 387 19.99 -28.10 1.38
C GLU A 387 19.28 -27.30 0.29
N VAL A 388 20.05 -26.76 -0.66
CA VAL A 388 19.50 -26.04 -1.81
C VAL A 388 18.79 -27.03 -2.73
N PRO A 389 17.50 -26.80 -3.07
CA PRO A 389 16.75 -27.68 -3.96
C PRO A 389 17.37 -27.78 -5.36
N ASP A 390 17.27 -28.96 -5.99
CA ASP A 390 17.88 -29.23 -7.30
C ASP A 390 17.44 -28.25 -8.39
N VAL A 391 16.16 -27.86 -8.40
CA VAL A 391 15.62 -26.87 -9.35
C VAL A 391 16.28 -25.50 -9.22
N CYS A 392 16.67 -25.10 -8.01
CA CYS A 392 17.36 -23.84 -7.76
C CYS A 392 18.81 -23.90 -8.24
N ARG A 393 19.49 -25.05 -8.04
CA ARG A 393 20.84 -25.30 -8.59
C ARG A 393 20.83 -25.25 -10.11
N LEU A 394 19.85 -25.92 -10.70
CA LEU A 394 19.70 -25.95 -12.14
C LEU A 394 19.33 -24.58 -12.71
N TYR A 395 18.55 -23.79 -11.97
CA TYR A 395 18.29 -22.40 -12.31
C TYR A 395 19.55 -21.51 -12.25
N ALA A 396 20.44 -21.72 -11.29
CA ALA A 396 21.73 -21.01 -11.27
C ALA A 396 22.54 -21.30 -12.54
N LEU A 397 22.66 -22.57 -12.93
CA LEU A 397 23.31 -22.97 -14.17
C LEU A 397 22.55 -22.48 -15.42
N TYR A 398 21.23 -22.38 -15.36
CA TYR A 398 20.39 -21.81 -16.43
C TYR A 398 20.76 -20.36 -16.71
N LYS A 399 20.98 -19.53 -15.67
CA LYS A 399 21.34 -18.11 -15.82
C LYS A 399 22.67 -17.95 -16.59
N ASP A 400 23.65 -18.77 -16.25
CA ASP A 400 25.00 -18.73 -16.84
C ASP A 400 25.07 -19.38 -18.23
N SER A 401 24.04 -20.16 -18.61
CA SER A 401 23.98 -20.82 -19.90
C SER A 401 23.56 -19.86 -21.04
N GLY A 402 24.03 -20.16 -22.25
CA GLY A 402 23.60 -19.43 -23.45
C GLY A 402 22.13 -19.72 -23.82
N LYS A 403 21.66 -19.13 -24.94
CA LYS A 403 20.28 -19.35 -25.44
C LYS A 403 19.95 -20.83 -25.64
N PHE A 404 20.93 -21.63 -26.06
CA PHE A 404 20.80 -23.06 -26.27
C PHE A 404 21.64 -23.80 -25.22
N ILE A 405 21.04 -24.83 -24.63
CA ILE A 405 21.63 -25.62 -23.56
C ILE A 405 21.82 -27.05 -24.06
N ASN A 406 23.05 -27.57 -23.96
CA ASN A 406 23.36 -28.97 -24.23
C ASN A 406 23.12 -29.79 -22.96
N LEU A 407 22.25 -30.80 -23.03
CA LEU A 407 21.85 -31.59 -21.86
C LEU A 407 23.01 -32.35 -21.20
N ALA A 408 23.98 -32.84 -21.97
CA ALA A 408 25.11 -33.59 -21.41
C ALA A 408 26.01 -32.69 -20.57
N ASP A 409 26.46 -31.56 -21.14
CA ASP A 409 27.30 -30.59 -20.45
C ASP A 409 26.58 -30.01 -19.22
N TRP A 410 25.26 -29.85 -19.30
CA TRP A 410 24.45 -29.33 -18.20
C TRP A 410 24.26 -30.33 -17.07
N TYR A 411 24.15 -31.63 -17.39
CA TYR A 411 24.14 -32.70 -16.40
C TYR A 411 25.47 -32.79 -15.66
N ASP A 412 26.59 -32.70 -16.38
CA ASP A 412 27.92 -32.73 -15.76
C ASP A 412 28.15 -31.51 -14.83
N ALA A 413 27.69 -30.32 -15.24
CA ALA A 413 27.73 -29.13 -14.38
C ALA A 413 26.82 -29.27 -13.15
N PHE A 414 25.66 -29.91 -13.29
CA PHE A 414 24.78 -30.22 -12.16
C PHE A 414 25.44 -31.17 -11.17
N LEU A 415 26.08 -32.25 -11.64
CA LEU A 415 26.83 -33.17 -10.77
C LEU A 415 27.93 -32.43 -10.01
N GLN A 416 28.72 -31.59 -10.69
CA GLN A 416 29.76 -30.78 -10.04
C GLN A 416 29.17 -29.88 -8.94
N SER A 417 27.97 -29.32 -9.15
CA SER A 417 27.29 -28.51 -8.13
C SER A 417 26.85 -29.30 -6.90
N LEU A 418 26.58 -30.61 -7.04
CA LEU A 418 26.27 -31.51 -5.92
C LEU A 418 27.53 -31.97 -5.19
N GLU A 419 28.63 -32.21 -5.91
CA GLU A 419 29.90 -32.62 -5.31
C GLU A 419 30.46 -31.58 -4.32
N VAL A 420 30.22 -30.29 -4.57
CA VAL A 420 30.58 -29.21 -3.63
C VAL A 420 29.95 -29.44 -2.26
N ASP A 421 28.71 -29.92 -2.22
CA ASP A 421 27.99 -30.17 -0.96
C ASP A 421 28.35 -31.51 -0.34
N LEU A 422 28.56 -32.54 -1.17
CA LEU A 422 28.93 -33.89 -0.71
C LEU A 422 30.32 -33.94 -0.06
N ARG A 423 31.23 -33.03 -0.43
CA ARG A 423 32.52 -32.85 0.26
C ARG A 423 32.36 -32.49 1.74
N TYR A 424 31.21 -31.94 2.15
CA TYR A 424 30.91 -31.66 3.55
C TYR A 424 30.27 -32.86 4.29
N THR A 425 29.63 -33.81 3.58
CA THR A 425 28.84 -34.90 4.18
C THR A 425 29.47 -36.30 4.07
N SER A 426 30.67 -36.44 3.48
CA SER A 426 31.43 -37.71 3.42
C SER A 426 30.70 -38.87 2.69
N GLN A 427 29.83 -38.57 1.73
CA GLN A 427 29.12 -39.57 0.91
C GLN A 427 29.83 -39.86 -0.42
N ASP A 428 29.78 -41.10 -0.87
CA ASP A 428 30.50 -41.60 -2.05
C ASP A 428 29.64 -41.49 -3.33
N ILE A 429 30.02 -40.60 -4.24
CA ILE A 429 29.26 -40.18 -5.45
C ILE A 429 28.99 -41.34 -6.43
N ASN A 430 29.84 -42.36 -6.43
CA ASN A 430 29.79 -43.43 -7.44
C ASN A 430 28.68 -44.46 -7.23
N GLN A 431 28.01 -44.49 -6.07
CA GLN A 431 26.94 -45.47 -5.82
C GLN A 431 25.55 -45.00 -6.29
N ASP A 432 25.38 -43.69 -6.58
CA ASP A 432 24.06 -43.06 -6.78
C ASP A 432 23.83 -42.45 -8.17
N ALA A 433 24.58 -42.87 -9.20
CA ALA A 433 24.49 -42.28 -10.55
C ALA A 433 23.06 -42.28 -11.14
N SER A 434 22.28 -43.34 -10.93
CA SER A 434 20.87 -43.40 -11.38
C SER A 434 19.97 -42.43 -10.62
N GLN A 435 20.27 -42.15 -9.35
CA GLN A 435 19.51 -41.22 -8.54
C GLN A 435 19.78 -39.78 -8.98
N TYR A 436 21.04 -39.43 -9.28
CA TYR A 436 21.37 -38.10 -9.79
C TYR A 436 20.78 -37.82 -11.17
N GLN A 437 20.73 -38.83 -12.05
CA GLN A 437 20.03 -38.70 -13.33
C GLN A 437 18.53 -38.42 -13.14
N MET A 438 17.89 -39.10 -12.18
CA MET A 438 16.48 -38.87 -11.86
C MET A 438 16.24 -37.47 -11.28
N ARG A 439 17.08 -37.04 -10.33
CA ARG A 439 17.06 -35.68 -9.74
C ARG A 439 17.18 -34.60 -10.81
N PHE A 440 18.16 -34.75 -11.71
CA PHE A 440 18.35 -33.84 -12.84
C PHE A 440 17.15 -33.81 -13.78
N ALA A 441 16.61 -34.97 -14.15
CA ALA A 441 15.44 -35.05 -15.03
C ALA A 441 14.20 -34.39 -14.41
N LEU A 442 13.99 -34.55 -13.10
CA LEU A 442 12.91 -33.89 -12.36
C LEU A 442 13.09 -32.38 -12.35
N ALA A 443 14.29 -31.89 -12.01
CA ALA A 443 14.60 -30.46 -11.99
C ALA A 443 14.43 -29.79 -13.38
N ILE A 444 14.83 -30.48 -14.46
CA ILE A 444 14.54 -30.02 -15.84
C ILE A 444 13.05 -29.91 -16.07
N ASN A 445 12.29 -30.93 -15.70
CA ASN A 445 10.84 -30.95 -15.91
C ASN A 445 10.15 -29.82 -15.13
N GLU A 446 10.59 -29.52 -13.91
CA GLU A 446 10.11 -28.39 -13.12
C GLU A 446 10.42 -27.05 -13.81
N LEU A 447 11.65 -26.83 -14.28
CA LEU A 447 11.98 -25.61 -15.04
C LEU A 447 11.19 -25.49 -16.35
N ALA A 448 10.89 -26.61 -17.01
CA ALA A 448 10.04 -26.64 -18.20
C ALA A 448 8.58 -26.32 -17.88
N LEU A 449 8.04 -26.84 -16.77
CA LEU A 449 6.69 -26.52 -16.27
C LEU A 449 6.55 -25.05 -15.89
N LEU A 450 7.60 -24.45 -15.33
CA LEU A 450 7.69 -23.00 -15.08
C LEU A 450 7.81 -22.17 -16.37
N GLY A 451 7.94 -22.83 -17.52
CA GLY A 451 8.07 -22.18 -18.82
C GLY A 451 9.41 -21.49 -19.03
N LEU A 452 10.47 -21.90 -18.33
CA LEU A 452 11.85 -21.39 -18.47
C LEU A 452 12.64 -22.15 -19.55
N LEU A 453 12.22 -23.37 -19.89
CA LEU A 453 12.83 -24.23 -20.89
C LEU A 453 11.82 -24.63 -21.96
N ALA A 454 12.28 -24.72 -23.21
CA ALA A 454 11.53 -25.32 -24.31
C ALA A 454 12.41 -26.26 -25.14
N PRO A 455 11.83 -27.31 -25.76
CA PRO A 455 12.55 -28.12 -26.73
C PRO A 455 12.90 -27.28 -27.95
N THR A 456 14.12 -27.44 -28.48
CA THR A 456 14.56 -26.68 -29.66
C THR A 456 13.96 -27.18 -30.98
N GLY A 457 13.54 -28.45 -31.03
CA GLY A 457 13.14 -29.16 -32.25
C GLY A 457 14.26 -29.40 -33.26
N ARG A 458 15.49 -28.92 -33.01
CA ARG A 458 16.64 -29.01 -33.93
C ARG A 458 17.56 -30.18 -33.61
N LYS A 459 17.86 -30.38 -32.34
CA LYS A 459 18.65 -31.51 -31.82
C LYS A 459 17.94 -32.08 -30.61
N VAL A 460 17.96 -33.41 -30.48
CA VAL A 460 17.26 -34.13 -29.41
C VAL A 460 17.88 -33.81 -28.06
N GLU A 461 19.20 -33.64 -27.99
CA GLU A 461 19.90 -33.30 -26.75
C GLU A 461 19.99 -31.79 -26.43
N HIS A 462 19.23 -30.91 -27.11
CA HIS A 462 19.31 -29.46 -26.88
C HIS A 462 17.99 -28.84 -26.44
N LEU A 463 18.07 -28.04 -25.38
CA LEU A 463 16.99 -27.19 -24.87
C LEU A 463 17.24 -25.71 -25.24
N CYS A 464 16.18 -24.92 -25.23
CA CYS A 464 16.20 -23.48 -25.45
C CYS A 464 15.72 -22.76 -24.18
N ARG A 465 16.42 -21.69 -23.78
CA ARG A 465 15.91 -20.72 -22.80
C ARG A 465 14.75 -19.94 -23.41
N THR A 466 13.64 -19.85 -22.71
CA THR A 466 12.42 -19.14 -23.15
C THR A 466 12.26 -17.78 -22.49
N VAL A 467 12.84 -17.60 -21.29
CA VAL A 467 12.74 -16.37 -20.50
C VAL A 467 14.08 -15.67 -20.50
N TRP A 468 14.12 -14.44 -21.01
CA TRP A 468 15.27 -13.57 -20.90
C TRP A 468 15.13 -12.72 -19.64
N ASP A 469 16.15 -12.79 -18.79
CA ASP A 469 16.43 -11.69 -17.89
C ASP A 469 17.07 -10.61 -18.76
N LEU A 470 16.48 -9.42 -18.78
CA LEU A 470 17.19 -8.26 -19.27
C LEU A 470 18.39 -8.10 -18.33
N PRO A 471 19.65 -8.12 -18.82
CA PRO A 471 20.78 -7.88 -17.95
C PRO A 471 20.58 -6.51 -17.30
N ILE A 472 20.58 -6.47 -15.96
CA ILE A 472 20.62 -5.23 -15.18
C ILE A 472 22.06 -4.65 -15.20
N GLU A 473 22.82 -4.91 -16.27
CA GLU A 473 24.10 -4.24 -16.49
C GLU A 473 23.78 -2.87 -17.13
N GLY A 474 23.57 -1.85 -16.29
CA GLY A 474 23.40 -0.50 -16.82
C GLY A 474 22.83 0.58 -15.91
N MET A 475 22.40 0.29 -14.68
CA MET A 475 22.15 1.39 -13.72
C MET A 475 23.43 1.64 -12.92
N PRO A 476 24.13 2.77 -13.12
CA PRO A 476 25.24 3.12 -12.25
C PRO A 476 24.71 3.27 -10.82
N GLU A 477 25.38 2.65 -9.85
CA GLU A 477 25.04 2.69 -8.41
C GLU A 477 25.13 4.10 -7.77
N THR A 478 25.19 5.16 -8.56
CA THR A 478 25.25 6.55 -8.09
C THR A 478 24.44 7.46 -9.00
N ALA A 479 23.22 7.79 -8.56
CA ALA A 479 22.48 8.98 -9.00
C ALA A 479 21.60 9.48 -7.86
#